data_AF-A0A926DP96-F1
#
_entry.id   AF-A0A926DP96-F1
#
_cell.length_a   1.000
_cell.length_b   1.000
_cell.length_c   1.000
_cell.angle_alpha   90.00
_cell.angle_beta   90.00
_cell.angle_gamma   90.00
#
_symmetry.space_group_name_H-M   'P 1'
#
loop_
_entity.id
_entity.type
_entity.pdbx_description
1 polymer ?
#
loop_
_entity_poly.entity_id
_entity_poly.type
_entity_poly.pdbx_seq_one_letter_code
_entity_poly.pdbx_strand_id
1 'polypeptide(L)'
;MQSDWSGQPLPLLSWLKHTSPQTFAQMQTILFCKDLLRWFMSGVAVTEETDASAAGLLNWQTGRSDHDLLRIYDLEDASPKLPKIVKSDQIAGYVTESFARKTGLPAGIPILGGLFDVNSCMLGSGITKEGQY
;
A
#
# COMPACT_ATOMS: atom_id res chain seq x y z
N MET A 1 13.20 0.31 -13.78
CA MET A 1 13.02 0.91 -12.43
C MET A 1 12.55 2.34 -12.65
N GLN A 2 11.44 2.75 -12.03
CA GLN A 2 10.98 4.13 -12.12
C GLN A 2 12.03 5.04 -11.47
N SER A 3 12.36 6.16 -12.09
CA SER A 3 13.25 7.16 -11.50
C SER A 3 12.57 7.87 -10.33
N ASP A 4 13.32 8.18 -9.28
CA ASP A 4 12.79 8.91 -8.13
C ASP A 4 12.27 10.28 -8.55
N TRP A 5 11.10 10.67 -8.05
CA TRP A 5 10.51 11.99 -8.33
C TRP A 5 9.71 12.53 -7.15
N SER A 6 9.57 13.85 -7.08
CA SER A 6 9.12 14.57 -5.88
C SER A 6 7.69 14.28 -5.41
N GLY A 7 6.82 13.77 -6.28
CA GLY A 7 5.45 13.38 -5.91
C GLY A 7 5.29 11.90 -5.59
N GLN A 8 6.38 11.15 -5.46
CA GLN A 8 6.29 9.80 -4.89
C GLN A 8 5.90 9.86 -3.40
N PRO A 9 5.17 8.83 -2.91
CA PRO A 9 4.75 8.74 -1.51
C PRO A 9 5.86 8.92 -0.47
N LEU A 10 7.06 8.34 -0.68
CA LEU A 10 8.17 8.48 0.26
C LEU A 10 8.68 9.94 0.42
N PRO A 11 9.05 10.65 -0.67
CA PRO A 11 9.36 12.08 -0.61
C PRO A 11 8.25 12.92 0.02
N LEU A 12 6.98 12.63 -0.30
CA LEU A 12 5.84 13.35 0.28
C LEU A 12 5.68 13.09 1.78
N LEU A 13 5.97 11.87 2.25
CA LEU A 13 5.94 11.53 3.68
C LEU A 13 7.06 12.23 4.45
N SER A 14 8.26 12.31 3.87
CA SER A 14 9.39 13.08 4.43
C SER A 14 9.03 14.57 4.48
N TRP A 15 8.46 15.11 3.40
CA TRP A 15 7.96 16.49 3.38
C TRP A 15 6.88 16.73 4.45
N LEU A 16 5.95 15.80 4.66
CA LEU A 16 4.93 15.89 5.71
C LEU A 16 5.55 15.91 7.11
N LYS A 17 6.57 15.07 7.36
CA LYS A 17 7.33 15.08 8.63
C LYS A 17 7.96 16.45 8.89
N HIS A 18 8.57 17.06 7.88
CA HIS A 18 9.21 18.36 8.02
C HIS A 18 8.24 19.54 8.14
N THR A 19 7.12 19.51 7.42
CA THR A 19 6.18 20.64 7.35
C THR A 19 5.05 20.57 8.37
N SER A 20 4.69 19.38 8.84
CA SER A 20 3.59 19.13 9.78
C SER A 20 3.96 18.03 10.79
N PRO A 21 4.99 18.24 11.63
CA PRO A 21 5.53 17.21 12.51
C PRO A 21 4.52 16.69 13.54
N GLN A 22 3.59 17.54 14.02
CA GLN A 22 2.53 17.14 14.93
C GLN A 22 1.57 16.14 14.28
N THR A 23 1.17 16.40 13.03
CA THR A 23 0.37 15.47 12.23
C THR A 23 1.12 14.16 12.06
N PHE A 24 2.38 14.23 11.63
CA PHE A 24 3.21 13.04 11.44
C PHE A 24 3.32 12.20 12.72
N ALA A 25 3.48 12.82 13.88
CA ALA A 25 3.58 12.16 15.18
C ALA A 25 2.26 11.49 15.61
N GLN A 26 1.11 12.02 15.21
CA GLN A 26 -0.21 11.47 15.54
C GLN A 26 -0.66 10.34 14.61
N MET A 27 -0.02 10.15 13.46
CA MET A 27 -0.34 9.07 12.54
C MET A 27 -0.03 7.70 13.15
N GLN A 28 -0.98 6.78 13.03
CA GLN A 28 -0.81 5.39 13.47
C GLN A 28 -0.44 4.46 12.32
N THR A 29 -1.00 4.70 11.13
CA THR A 29 -0.81 3.85 9.96
C THR A 29 -0.76 4.68 8.69
N ILE A 30 0.12 4.32 7.76
CA ILE A 30 0.22 4.91 6.42
C ILE A 30 -0.40 3.93 5.42
N LEU A 31 -1.38 4.39 4.65
CA LEU A 31 -2.18 3.55 3.73
C LEU A 31 -2.32 4.24 2.37
N PHE A 32 -2.28 3.47 1.28
CA PHE A 32 -2.73 3.95 -0.02
C PHE A 32 -4.26 4.01 -0.08
N CYS A 33 -4.82 4.71 -1.06
CA CYS A 33 -6.27 4.84 -1.23
C CYS A 33 -6.98 3.47 -1.30
N LYS A 34 -6.41 2.51 -2.03
CA LYS A 34 -6.92 1.13 -2.09
C LYS A 34 -6.89 0.46 -0.71
N ASP A 35 -5.78 0.61 0.01
CA ASP A 35 -5.60 0.01 1.32
C ASP A 35 -6.60 0.58 2.34
N LEU A 36 -6.88 1.89 2.26
CA LEU A 36 -7.90 2.54 3.09
C LEU A 36 -9.30 1.97 2.84
N LEU A 37 -9.66 1.73 1.58
CA LEU A 37 -10.93 1.07 1.24
C LEU A 37 -11.00 -0.35 1.82
N ARG A 38 -9.92 -1.14 1.70
CA ARG A 38 -9.85 -2.47 2.32
C ARG A 38 -9.94 -2.40 3.84
N TRP A 39 -9.32 -1.41 4.46
CA TRP A 39 -9.37 -1.20 5.90
C TRP A 39 -10.80 -0.92 6.36
N PHE A 40 -11.57 -0.09 5.64
CA PHE A 40 -12.99 0.09 5.95
C PHE A 40 -13.81 -1.19 5.84
N MET A 41 -13.47 -2.06 4.89
CA MET A 41 -14.17 -3.33 4.68
C MET A 41 -13.85 -4.38 5.75
N SER A 42 -12.57 -4.46 6.15
CA SER A 42 -12.03 -5.59 6.93
C SER A 42 -11.55 -5.24 8.34
N GLY A 43 -11.27 -3.96 8.61
CA GLY A 43 -10.57 -3.51 9.82
C GLY A 43 -9.08 -3.86 9.86
N VAL A 44 -8.54 -4.51 8.82
CA VAL A 44 -7.15 -4.98 8.78
C VAL A 44 -6.29 -4.02 7.96
N ALA A 45 -5.22 -3.51 8.55
CA ALA A 45 -4.27 -2.63 7.88
C ALA A 45 -3.18 -3.45 7.16
N VAL A 46 -3.26 -3.48 5.84
CA VAL A 46 -2.27 -4.12 4.94
C VAL A 46 -2.08 -3.27 3.70
N THR A 47 -0.84 -3.24 3.21
CA THR A 47 -0.51 -2.68 1.89
C THR A 47 -0.10 -3.79 0.95
N GLU A 48 -0.14 -3.54 -0.35
CA GLU A 48 0.16 -4.55 -1.36
C GLU A 48 1.40 -4.18 -2.17
N GLU A 49 2.10 -5.21 -2.64
CA GLU A 49 3.46 -5.11 -3.19
C GLU A 49 3.59 -4.17 -4.40
N THR A 50 2.62 -4.13 -5.32
CA THR A 50 2.72 -3.26 -6.49
C THR A 50 2.64 -1.77 -6.11
N ASP A 51 1.73 -1.39 -5.19
CA ASP A 51 1.70 -0.03 -4.63
C ASP A 51 2.96 0.30 -3.83
N ALA A 52 3.39 -0.63 -2.96
CA ALA A 52 4.59 -0.43 -2.14
C ALA A 52 5.85 -0.26 -3.01
N SER A 53 5.93 -0.96 -4.14
CA SER A 53 7.01 -0.82 -5.11
C SER A 53 7.00 0.54 -5.80
N ALA A 54 5.83 1.02 -6.25
CA ALA A 54 5.67 2.32 -6.88
C ALA A 54 5.95 3.48 -5.92
N ALA A 55 5.73 3.25 -4.62
CA ALA A 55 5.98 4.18 -3.54
C ALA A 55 7.46 4.31 -3.12
N GLY A 56 8.34 3.45 -3.64
CA GLY A 56 9.72 3.33 -3.17
C GLY A 56 9.85 2.69 -1.79
N LEU A 57 8.80 2.06 -1.26
CA LEU A 57 8.81 1.47 0.08
C LEU A 57 9.33 0.03 0.09
N LEU A 58 9.37 -0.66 -1.06
CA LEU A 58 9.62 -2.09 -1.13
C LEU A 58 11.07 -2.42 -1.47
N ASN A 59 11.68 -3.28 -0.66
CA ASN A 59 12.89 -3.99 -1.02
C ASN A 59 12.52 -5.20 -1.90
N TRP A 60 12.83 -5.14 -3.20
CA TRP A 60 12.44 -6.17 -4.17
C TRP A 60 12.99 -7.57 -3.86
N GLN A 61 14.18 -7.67 -3.24
CA GLN A 61 14.79 -8.96 -2.91
C GLN A 61 14.06 -9.67 -1.76
N THR A 62 13.54 -8.90 -0.81
CA THR A 62 12.93 -9.45 0.42
C THR A 62 11.41 -9.38 0.43
N GLY A 63 10.80 -8.55 -0.42
CA GLY A 63 9.36 -8.28 -0.43
C GLY A 63 8.88 -7.52 0.82
N ARG A 64 9.78 -6.83 1.52
CA ARG A 64 9.48 -6.11 2.78
C ARG A 64 9.78 -4.62 2.64
N SER A 65 9.36 -3.84 3.62
CA SER A 65 9.72 -2.43 3.68
C SER A 65 11.24 -2.25 3.70
N ASP A 66 11.76 -1.32 2.89
CA ASP A 66 13.18 -1.07 2.77
C ASP A 66 13.66 -0.06 3.82
N HIS A 67 14.40 -0.55 4.83
CA HIS A 67 14.89 0.28 5.93
C HIS A 67 15.98 1.27 5.51
N ASP A 68 16.77 0.96 4.48
CA ASP A 68 17.81 1.87 4.00
C ASP A 68 17.16 3.06 3.26
N LEU A 69 16.10 2.81 2.48
CA LEU A 69 15.31 3.88 1.87
C LEU A 69 14.64 4.77 2.92
N LEU A 70 14.03 4.18 3.96
CA LEU A 70 13.48 4.98 5.07
C LEU A 70 14.53 5.88 5.72
N ARG A 71 15.77 5.40 5.91
CA ARG A 71 16.86 6.20 6.47
C ARG A 71 17.26 7.36 5.56
N ILE A 72 17.37 7.12 4.25
CA ILE A 72 17.72 8.15 3.26
C ILE A 72 16.72 9.32 3.30
N TYR A 73 15.44 9.03 3.55
CA TYR A 73 14.38 10.04 3.62
C TYR A 73 14.10 10.61 5.02
N ASP A 74 14.92 10.26 6.04
CA ASP A 74 14.69 10.61 7.44
C ASP A 74 13.32 10.10 7.96
N LEU A 75 13.00 8.83 7.70
CA LEU A 75 11.70 8.20 8.00
C LEU A 75 11.81 6.89 8.78
N GLU A 76 12.93 6.64 9.48
CA GLU A 76 13.10 5.43 10.30
C GLU A 76 12.00 5.31 11.38
N ASP A 77 11.55 6.45 11.92
CA ASP A 77 10.44 6.56 12.88
C ASP A 77 9.04 6.35 12.26
N ALA A 78 8.94 6.26 10.93
CA ALA A 78 7.74 5.83 10.23
C ALA A 78 7.61 4.31 10.15
N SER A 79 8.68 3.54 10.39
CA SER A 79 8.66 2.06 10.26
C SER A 79 7.53 1.38 11.04
N PRO A 80 7.19 1.77 12.29
CA PRO A 80 6.07 1.19 13.03
C PRO A 80 4.68 1.54 12.45
N LYS A 81 4.60 2.58 11.62
CA LYS A 81 3.37 3.07 10.97
C LYS A 81 3.14 2.41 9.62
N LEU A 82 4.11 1.64 9.11
CA LEU A 82 3.97 0.91 7.85
C LEU A 82 3.20 -0.39 8.09
N PRO A 83 2.10 -0.63 7.36
CA PRO A 83 1.37 -1.88 7.45
C PRO A 83 2.19 -3.02 6.83
N LYS A 84 1.80 -4.26 7.15
CA LYS A 84 2.38 -5.44 6.51
C LYS A 84 2.14 -5.40 5.00
N ILE A 85 3.17 -5.73 4.23
CA ILE A 85 3.09 -5.92 2.78
C ILE A 85 2.58 -7.34 2.47
N VAL A 86 1.58 -7.44 1.60
CA VAL A 86 1.05 -8.70 1.06
C VAL A 86 1.18 -8.72 -0.47
N LYS A 87 1.11 -9.92 -1.06
CA LYS A 87 1.05 -10.06 -2.51
C LYS A 87 -0.32 -9.70 -3.06
N SER A 88 -0.39 -9.43 -4.37
CA SER A 88 -1.63 -9.05 -5.05
C SER A 88 -2.75 -10.08 -4.92
N ASP A 89 -2.40 -11.37 -4.96
CA ASP A 89 -3.31 -12.52 -4.90
C ASP A 89 -3.55 -13.07 -3.48
N GLN A 90 -2.90 -12.49 -2.48
CA GLN A 90 -3.07 -12.91 -1.08
C GLN A 90 -4.31 -12.28 -0.45
N ILE A 91 -4.93 -13.02 0.47
CA ILE A 91 -6.04 -12.51 1.27
C ILE A 91 -5.51 -11.42 2.22
N ALA A 92 -6.05 -10.22 2.06
CA ALA A 92 -5.76 -9.00 2.81
C ALA A 92 -6.75 -8.75 3.96
N GLY A 93 -7.80 -9.57 4.06
CA GLY A 93 -8.84 -9.47 5.07
C GLY A 93 -10.13 -10.11 4.59
N TYR A 94 -11.19 -9.96 5.39
CA TYR A 94 -12.53 -10.44 5.06
C TYR A 94 -13.55 -9.33 5.31
N VAL A 95 -14.61 -9.28 4.52
CA VAL A 95 -15.68 -8.29 4.74
C VAL A 95 -16.30 -8.49 6.11
N THR A 96 -16.30 -7.44 6.92
CA THR A 96 -16.90 -7.45 8.25
C THR A 96 -18.43 -7.41 8.19
N GLU A 97 -19.07 -7.95 9.22
CA GLU A 97 -20.52 -7.86 9.42
C GLU A 97 -21.05 -6.41 9.39
N SER A 98 -20.28 -5.48 9.97
CA SER A 98 -20.67 -4.06 10.01
C SER A 98 -20.61 -3.40 8.65
N PHE A 99 -19.63 -3.76 7.80
CA PHE A 99 -19.52 -3.27 6.43
C PHE A 99 -20.56 -3.92 5.52
N ALA A 100 -20.81 -5.22 5.68
CA ALA A 100 -21.84 -5.97 4.97
C ALA A 100 -23.22 -5.32 5.15
N ARG A 101 -23.62 -5.01 6.40
CA ARG A 101 -24.90 -4.33 6.68
C ARG A 101 -25.06 -2.97 5.99
N LYS A 102 -23.97 -2.24 5.76
CA LYS A 102 -24.00 -0.90 5.14
C LYS A 102 -24.07 -0.95 3.61
N THR A 103 -23.57 -2.03 3.00
CA THR A 103 -23.30 -2.08 1.56
C THR A 103 -24.07 -3.17 0.82
N GLY A 104 -24.57 -4.19 1.54
CA GLY A 104 -25.18 -5.38 0.95
C GLY A 104 -24.18 -6.43 0.47
N LEU A 105 -22.86 -6.20 0.61
CA LEU A 105 -21.86 -7.24 0.35
C LEU A 105 -22.01 -8.39 1.36
N PRO A 106 -21.81 -9.66 0.96
CA PRO A 106 -21.84 -10.76 1.91
C PRO A 106 -20.70 -10.66 2.93
N ALA A 107 -21.01 -10.84 4.21
CA ALA A 107 -20.00 -10.92 5.25
C ALA A 107 -19.09 -12.13 5.04
N GLY A 108 -17.83 -12.02 5.45
CA GLY A 108 -16.86 -13.11 5.38
C GLY A 108 -16.28 -13.39 3.99
N ILE A 109 -16.65 -12.65 2.94
CA ILE A 109 -16.00 -12.82 1.64
C ILE A 109 -14.54 -12.35 1.73
N PRO A 110 -13.58 -13.08 1.14
CA PRO A 110 -12.18 -12.70 1.15
C PRO A 110 -11.97 -11.45 0.31
N ILE A 111 -11.12 -10.56 0.82
CA ILE A 111 -10.65 -9.36 0.13
C ILE A 111 -9.19 -9.60 -0.22
N LEU A 112 -8.82 -9.49 -1.49
CA LEU A 112 -7.44 -9.69 -1.94
C LEU A 112 -6.59 -8.42 -1.79
N GLY A 113 -5.26 -8.58 -1.83
CA GLY A 113 -4.29 -7.49 -1.90
C GLY A 113 -4.52 -6.57 -3.11
N GLY A 114 -5.13 -7.07 -4.17
CA GLY A 114 -5.41 -6.27 -5.36
C GLY A 114 -4.14 -5.75 -6.00
N LEU A 115 -4.23 -4.70 -6.80
CA LEU A 115 -3.14 -4.24 -7.65
C LEU A 115 -3.16 -2.72 -7.74
N PHE A 116 -1.99 -2.14 -8.05
CA PHE A 116 -1.88 -0.77 -8.55
C PHE A 116 -2.61 -0.66 -9.90
N ASP A 117 -3.07 0.54 -10.25
CA ASP A 117 -3.95 0.74 -11.41
C ASP A 117 -3.27 0.37 -12.75
N VAL A 118 -2.02 0.79 -12.95
CA VAL A 118 -1.23 0.47 -14.16
C VAL A 118 -1.02 -1.05 -14.27
N ASN A 119 -0.69 -1.73 -13.17
CA ASN A 119 -0.55 -3.18 -13.14
C ASN A 119 -1.89 -3.87 -13.45
N SER A 120 -3.00 -3.33 -12.95
CA SER A 120 -4.36 -3.83 -13.23
C SER A 120 -4.71 -3.68 -14.70
N CYS A 121 -4.41 -2.53 -15.32
CA CYS A 121 -4.63 -2.26 -16.75
C CYS A 121 -3.82 -3.20 -17.64
N MET A 122 -2.56 -3.48 -17.26
CA MET A 122 -1.69 -4.40 -17.98
C MET A 122 -2.30 -5.81 -18.01
N LEU A 123 -2.67 -6.34 -16.84
CA LEU A 123 -3.32 -7.66 -16.75
C LEU A 123 -4.69 -7.69 -17.43
N GLY A 124 -5.49 -6.63 -17.27
CA GLY A 124 -6.80 -6.48 -17.92
C GLY A 124 -6.72 -6.44 -19.45
N SER A 125 -5.59 -5.98 -19.99
CA SER A 125 -5.29 -5.98 -21.43
C SER A 125 -4.69 -7.30 -21.93
N GLY A 126 -4.53 -8.31 -21.06
CA GLY A 126 -3.93 -9.60 -21.40
C GLY A 126 -2.40 -9.61 -21.48
N ILE A 127 -1.75 -8.51 -21.10
CA ILE A 127 -0.28 -8.38 -21.04
C ILE A 127 0.18 -9.05 -19.75
N THR A 128 0.66 -10.29 -19.88
CA THR A 128 1.03 -11.18 -18.78
C THR A 128 2.45 -11.71 -18.88
N LYS A 129 3.15 -11.41 -19.99
CA LYS A 129 4.50 -11.86 -20.29
C LYS A 129 5.32 -10.72 -20.86
N GLU A 130 6.63 -10.82 -20.67
CA GLU A 130 7.59 -9.93 -21.30
C GLU A 130 7.44 -9.95 -22.83
N GLY A 131 7.57 -8.78 -23.46
CA GLY A 131 7.44 -8.62 -24.91
C GLY A 131 6.00 -8.49 -25.43
N GLN A 132 5.00 -8.47 -24.57
CA GLN A 132 3.61 -8.17 -24.93
C GLN A 132 3.32 -6.66 -24.82
N TYR A 133 2.50 -6.14 -25.73
CA TYR A 133 2.12 -4.72 -25.86
C TYR A 133 0.69 -4.57 -26.36
#